data_AF-A0A952P0F7-F1
#
_entry.id   AF-A0A952P0F7-F1
#
_cell.length_a   1.000
_cell.length_b   1.000
_cell.length_c   1.000
_cell.angle_alpha   90.00
_cell.angle_beta   90.00
_cell.angle_gamma   90.00
#
_symmetry.space_group_name_H-M   'P 1'
#
loop_
_entity.id
_entity.type
_entity.pdbx_description
1 polymer ?
#
loop_
_entity_poly.entity_id
_entity_poly.type
_entity_poly.pdbx_seq_one_letter_code
_entity_poly.pdbx_strand_id
1 'polypeptide(L)'
;MDFLLLALAFFQTSPIPVAETPAYLEQVLVDARAEYPEVEFELHLESPLVVASADVRGGRKFVRLDGGLLRSPRLNADILRFVICHELGHLYGGAPRRQLPPEWTGDRAPDGLSLLSGEGQSDYYAASACFHLLAHANETETGFLSPAEESELDRRCVNARDLVLCRRNARAGLGLLTLVKEFPISFLTPSPERVKVTNADTYPSRQCRLDTILAGALCRMPLGKRGDPLDPRHGACGDPEAERPLCWFAPR
;
A
#
# COMPACT_ATOMS: atom_id res chain seq x y z
N MET A 1 -2.91 68.06 14.19
CA MET A 1 -3.50 66.81 14.68
C MET A 1 -4.65 66.44 13.74
N ASP A 2 -4.41 66.25 12.44
CA ASP A 2 -3.76 65.09 11.78
C ASP A 2 -4.61 63.82 12.01
N PHE A 3 -5.45 63.41 11.06
CA PHE A 3 -5.20 62.71 9.78
C PHE A 3 -5.48 61.20 9.91
N LEU A 4 -6.11 60.69 8.84
CA LEU A 4 -6.14 59.32 8.33
C LEU A 4 -7.29 58.35 8.71
N LEU A 5 -8.07 58.10 7.65
CA LEU A 5 -8.76 56.88 7.25
C LEU A 5 -8.31 55.58 7.93
N LEU A 6 -9.28 54.79 8.41
CA LEU A 6 -9.13 53.33 8.46
C LEU A 6 -9.99 52.70 7.36
N ALA A 7 -9.29 52.05 6.44
CA ALA A 7 -9.83 51.35 5.29
C ALA A 7 -10.64 50.12 5.70
N LEU A 8 -11.75 49.90 4.99
CA LEU A 8 -12.40 48.61 4.84
C LEU A 8 -11.38 47.59 4.32
N ALA A 9 -10.90 46.71 5.20
CA ALA A 9 -10.15 45.54 4.78
C ALA A 9 -11.13 44.59 4.10
N PHE A 10 -11.11 44.60 2.76
CA PHE A 10 -11.62 43.50 1.97
C PHE A 10 -10.93 42.22 2.47
N PHE A 11 -11.72 41.26 2.96
CA PHE A 11 -11.28 39.88 3.07
C PHE A 11 -11.01 39.39 1.65
N GLN A 12 -9.79 39.60 1.16
CA GLN A 12 -9.26 38.79 0.08
C GLN A 12 -9.19 37.37 0.64
N THR A 13 -10.16 36.53 0.27
CA THR A 13 -10.00 35.09 0.30
C THR A 13 -8.89 34.78 -0.68
N SER A 14 -7.64 34.85 -0.19
CA SER A 14 -6.53 34.27 -0.91
C SER A 14 -6.91 32.80 -1.12
N PRO A 15 -6.91 32.27 -2.36
CA PRO A 15 -7.06 30.84 -2.53
C PRO A 15 -5.97 30.19 -1.68
N ILE A 16 -6.39 29.33 -0.75
CA ILE A 16 -5.47 28.45 -0.03
C ILE A 16 -4.62 27.80 -1.12
N PRO A 17 -3.27 27.89 -1.08
CA PRO A 17 -2.45 27.26 -2.10
C PRO A 17 -2.83 25.79 -2.12
N VAL A 18 -3.34 25.30 -3.25
CA VAL A 18 -3.43 23.86 -3.51
C VAL A 18 -2.01 23.36 -3.31
N ALA A 19 -1.74 22.64 -2.22
CA ALA A 19 -0.36 22.24 -1.95
C ALA A 19 0.14 21.49 -3.19
N GLU A 20 1.27 21.95 -3.72
CA GLU A 20 1.84 21.46 -4.97
C GLU A 20 1.97 19.95 -4.87
N THR A 21 1.53 19.25 -5.92
CA THR A 21 1.69 17.79 -6.00
C THR A 21 3.16 17.43 -5.84
N PRO A 22 3.52 16.37 -5.08
CA PRO A 22 4.91 16.06 -4.81
C PRO A 22 5.72 15.86 -6.10
N ALA A 23 6.96 16.34 -6.14
CA ALA A 23 7.83 16.25 -7.33
C ALA A 23 8.05 14.81 -7.83
N TYR A 24 7.94 13.82 -6.94
CA TYR A 24 8.06 12.40 -7.27
C TYR A 24 6.77 11.77 -7.82
N LEU A 25 5.61 12.43 -7.71
CA LEU A 25 4.31 11.87 -8.10
C LEU A 25 4.29 11.47 -9.58
N GLU A 26 4.77 12.35 -10.45
CA GLU A 26 4.77 12.10 -11.89
C GLU A 26 5.61 10.88 -12.23
N GLN A 27 6.84 10.79 -11.71
CA GLN A 27 7.73 9.65 -11.96
C GLN A 27 7.11 8.34 -11.45
N VAL A 28 6.56 8.32 -10.22
CA VAL A 28 5.93 7.12 -9.66
C VAL A 28 4.73 6.67 -10.50
N LEU A 29 3.93 7.59 -11.03
CA LEU A 29 2.81 7.27 -11.91
C LEU A 29 3.26 6.79 -13.30
N VAL A 30 4.35 7.34 -13.84
CA VAL A 30 4.96 6.87 -15.09
C VAL A 30 5.41 5.42 -14.93
N ASP A 31 6.13 5.12 -13.85
CA ASP A 31 6.59 3.75 -13.54
C ASP A 31 5.39 2.80 -13.39
N ALA A 32 4.37 3.20 -12.62
CA ALA A 32 3.19 2.38 -12.40
C ALA A 32 2.40 2.11 -13.69
N ARG A 33 2.26 3.10 -14.58
CA ARG A 33 1.59 2.95 -15.88
C ARG A 33 2.39 2.09 -16.85
N ALA A 34 3.72 2.19 -16.83
CA ALA A 34 4.59 1.34 -17.64
C ALA A 34 4.46 -0.13 -17.20
N GLU A 35 4.43 -0.39 -15.89
CA GLU A 35 4.32 -1.74 -15.35
C GLU A 35 2.90 -2.32 -15.45
N TYR A 36 1.87 -1.49 -15.33
CA TYR A 36 0.44 -1.87 -15.33
C TYR A 36 -0.37 -1.04 -16.35
N PRO A 37 -0.15 -1.23 -17.67
CA PRO A 37 -0.78 -0.42 -18.71
C PRO A 37 -2.30 -0.60 -18.85
N GLU A 38 -2.86 -1.65 -18.25
CA GLU A 38 -4.30 -1.91 -18.22
C GLU A 38 -5.03 -1.18 -17.08
N VAL A 39 -4.29 -0.52 -16.18
CA VAL A 39 -4.85 0.18 -15.02
C VAL A 39 -4.98 1.66 -15.30
N GLU A 40 -6.17 2.18 -15.04
CA GLU A 40 -6.44 3.61 -15.10
C GLU A 40 -6.22 4.26 -13.74
N PHE A 41 -5.22 5.14 -13.69
CA PHE A 41 -4.88 5.89 -12.49
C PHE A 41 -5.64 7.22 -12.46
N GLU A 42 -6.61 7.32 -11.56
CA GLU A 42 -7.48 8.49 -11.36
C GLU A 42 -6.92 9.39 -10.25
N LEU A 43 -6.60 10.65 -10.58
CA LEU A 43 -6.14 11.64 -9.61
C LEU A 43 -7.28 12.56 -9.20
N HIS A 44 -7.69 12.48 -7.94
CA HIS A 44 -8.74 13.31 -7.37
C HIS A 44 -8.11 14.45 -6.58
N LEU A 45 -7.40 15.35 -7.28
CA LEU A 45 -6.55 16.38 -6.67
C LEU A 45 -7.31 17.31 -5.71
N GLU A 46 -8.56 17.65 -6.01
CA GLU A 46 -9.38 18.53 -5.16
C GLU A 46 -9.95 17.83 -3.93
N SER A 47 -9.88 16.48 -3.86
CA SER A 47 -10.41 15.75 -2.72
C SER A 47 -9.57 16.00 -1.47
N PRO A 48 -10.20 16.29 -0.31
CA PRO A 48 -9.50 16.44 0.97
C PRO A 48 -9.16 15.09 1.63
N LEU A 49 -9.59 13.97 1.05
CA LEU A 49 -9.49 12.66 1.68
C LEU A 49 -8.06 12.11 1.63
N VAL A 50 -7.62 11.46 2.71
CA VAL A 50 -6.37 10.70 2.80
C VAL A 50 -6.68 9.24 2.48
N VAL A 51 -7.01 8.98 1.22
CA VAL A 51 -7.50 7.67 0.74
C VAL A 51 -6.88 7.34 -0.61
N ALA A 52 -6.62 6.06 -0.81
CA ALA A 52 -6.48 5.44 -2.12
C ALA A 52 -7.50 4.30 -2.23
N SER A 53 -7.84 3.89 -3.44
CA SER A 53 -8.74 2.76 -3.64
C SER A 53 -8.54 2.09 -5.00
N ALA A 54 -8.79 0.80 -5.04
CA ALA A 54 -8.86 0.00 -6.26
C ALA A 54 -10.29 -0.44 -6.56
N ASP A 55 -10.65 -0.43 -7.84
CA ASP A 55 -11.98 -0.86 -8.28
C ASP A 55 -11.95 -1.52 -9.67
N VAL A 56 -12.95 -2.37 -9.92
CA VAL A 56 -13.21 -2.94 -11.25
C VAL A 56 -14.63 -2.56 -11.67
N ARG A 57 -14.74 -1.82 -12.79
CA ARG A 57 -16.01 -1.32 -13.31
C ARG A 57 -16.11 -1.57 -14.81
N GLY A 58 -17.11 -2.35 -15.22
CA GLY A 58 -17.29 -2.71 -16.63
C GLY A 58 -16.08 -3.44 -17.20
N GLY A 59 -15.43 -4.28 -16.40
CA GLY A 59 -14.21 -5.01 -16.77
C GLY A 59 -12.93 -4.17 -16.84
N ARG A 60 -12.98 -2.87 -16.56
CA ARG A 60 -11.81 -1.97 -16.51
C ARG A 60 -11.32 -1.83 -15.08
N LYS A 61 -10.01 -1.66 -14.91
CA LYS A 61 -9.35 -1.59 -13.59
C LYS A 61 -8.94 -0.16 -13.28
N PHE A 62 -9.24 0.28 -12.07
CA PHE A 62 -8.97 1.64 -11.64
C PHE A 62 -8.19 1.65 -10.33
N VAL A 63 -7.25 2.58 -10.24
CA VAL A 63 -6.61 2.98 -8.98
C VAL A 63 -6.84 4.46 -8.81
N ARG A 64 -7.54 4.84 -7.75
CA ARG A 64 -7.80 6.24 -7.40
C ARG A 64 -6.85 6.68 -6.29
N LEU A 65 -6.30 7.88 -6.45
CA LEU A 65 -5.50 8.58 -5.45
C LEU A 65 -6.14 9.93 -5.12
N ASP A 66 -6.51 10.14 -3.87
CA ASP A 66 -7.13 11.40 -3.41
C ASP A 66 -6.09 12.46 -3.04
N GLY A 67 -6.43 13.74 -3.26
CA GLY A 67 -5.52 14.85 -3.03
C GLY A 67 -5.03 14.97 -1.58
N GLY A 68 -5.87 14.67 -0.59
CA GLY A 68 -5.46 14.69 0.82
C GLY A 68 -4.34 13.69 1.12
N LEU A 69 -4.37 12.53 0.47
CA LEU A 69 -3.28 11.56 0.50
C LEU A 69 -2.00 12.15 -0.10
N LEU A 70 -2.10 12.69 -1.31
CA LEU A 70 -0.97 13.22 -2.08
C LEU A 70 -0.30 14.44 -1.42
N ARG A 71 -1.05 15.19 -0.60
CA ARG A 71 -0.55 16.35 0.17
C ARG A 71 -0.11 15.99 1.59
N SER A 72 -0.17 14.72 2.00
CA SER A 72 0.24 14.34 3.35
C SER A 72 1.73 14.64 3.56
N PRO A 73 2.11 15.36 4.64
CA PRO A 73 3.51 15.65 4.94
C PRO A 73 4.33 14.40 5.31
N ARG A 74 3.63 13.29 5.57
CA ARG A 74 4.23 11.98 5.84
C ARG A 74 4.47 11.17 4.56
N LEU A 75 3.96 11.63 3.41
CA LEU A 75 4.13 10.93 2.14
C LEU A 75 5.51 11.21 1.55
N ASN A 76 6.19 10.15 1.13
CA ASN A 76 7.40 10.20 0.32
C ASN A 76 7.24 9.26 -0.90
N ALA A 77 8.24 9.22 -1.77
CA ALA A 77 8.17 8.43 -2.99
C ALA A 77 7.93 6.93 -2.73
N ASP A 78 8.59 6.36 -1.71
CA ASP A 78 8.44 4.94 -1.37
C ASP A 78 7.09 4.63 -0.77
N ILE A 79 6.59 5.49 0.14
CA ILE A 79 5.26 5.32 0.69
C ILE A 79 4.21 5.45 -0.41
N LEU A 80 4.35 6.38 -1.36
CA LEU A 80 3.45 6.49 -2.50
C LEU A 80 3.49 5.24 -3.40
N ARG A 81 4.68 4.73 -3.72
CA ARG A 81 4.83 3.45 -4.44
C ARG A 81 4.13 2.32 -3.70
N PHE A 82 4.29 2.24 -2.39
CA PHE A 82 3.68 1.19 -1.59
C PHE A 82 2.15 1.33 -1.53
N VAL A 83 1.62 2.55 -1.41
CA VAL A 83 0.17 2.82 -1.51
C VAL A 83 -0.35 2.33 -2.85
N ILE A 84 0.28 2.72 -3.96
CA ILE A 84 -0.11 2.27 -5.30
C ILE A 84 -0.01 0.75 -5.42
N CYS A 85 1.05 0.15 -4.90
CA CYS A 85 1.23 -1.30 -4.91
C CYS A 85 0.20 -2.05 -4.06
N HIS A 86 -0.26 -1.47 -2.95
CA HIS A 86 -1.36 -2.00 -2.16
C HIS A 86 -2.65 -2.02 -2.98
N GLU A 87 -2.98 -0.92 -3.66
CA GLU A 87 -4.16 -0.87 -4.53
C GLU A 87 -4.05 -1.82 -5.73
N LEU A 88 -2.87 -1.91 -6.35
CA LEU A 88 -2.59 -2.92 -7.38
C LEU A 88 -2.70 -4.35 -6.82
N GLY A 89 -2.37 -4.56 -5.54
CA GLY A 89 -2.57 -5.81 -4.84
C GLY A 89 -4.03 -6.24 -4.76
N HIS A 90 -4.97 -5.30 -4.65
CA HIS A 90 -6.38 -5.64 -4.79
C HIS A 90 -6.69 -6.18 -6.18
N LEU A 91 -6.14 -5.56 -7.23
CA LEU A 91 -6.45 -5.91 -8.62
C LEU A 91 -5.71 -7.17 -9.13
N TYR A 92 -4.53 -7.46 -8.59
CA TYR A 92 -3.60 -8.45 -9.14
C TYR A 92 -3.05 -9.45 -8.12
N GLY A 93 -3.30 -9.25 -6.82
CA GLY A 93 -2.79 -10.10 -5.74
C GLY A 93 -3.37 -11.51 -5.69
N GLY A 94 -4.51 -11.75 -6.35
CA GLY A 94 -5.14 -13.06 -6.44
C GLY A 94 -5.83 -13.50 -5.15
N ALA A 95 -5.91 -14.80 -4.93
CA ALA A 95 -6.49 -15.36 -3.71
C ALA A 95 -5.59 -15.12 -2.49
N PRO A 96 -6.15 -14.86 -1.29
CA PRO A 96 -7.58 -14.78 -0.99
C PRO A 96 -8.28 -13.50 -1.47
N ARG A 97 -9.46 -13.66 -2.09
CA ARG A 97 -10.32 -12.56 -2.56
C ARG A 97 -11.46 -12.28 -1.58
N ARG A 98 -11.91 -11.03 -1.54
CA ARG A 98 -13.03 -10.58 -0.72
C ARG A 98 -14.31 -11.32 -1.11
N GLN A 99 -15.16 -11.62 -0.16
CA GLN A 99 -16.55 -11.99 -0.37
C GLN A 99 -17.32 -10.76 -0.86
N LEU A 100 -18.35 -11.00 -1.65
CA LEU A 100 -19.26 -9.97 -2.10
C LEU A 100 -20.52 -10.00 -1.22
N PRO A 101 -21.02 -8.84 -0.76
CA PRO A 101 -22.25 -8.82 0.00
C PRO A 101 -23.43 -9.27 -0.88
N PRO A 102 -24.52 -9.82 -0.28
CA PRO A 102 -25.65 -10.35 -1.05
C PRO A 102 -26.29 -9.36 -2.03
N GLU A 103 -26.25 -8.07 -1.70
CA GLU A 103 -26.78 -6.97 -2.50
C GLU A 103 -25.85 -6.49 -3.64
N TRP A 104 -24.64 -7.06 -3.79
CA TRP A 104 -23.71 -6.64 -4.84
C TRP A 104 -24.26 -6.93 -6.24
N THR A 105 -24.41 -5.88 -7.04
CA THR A 105 -24.87 -5.97 -8.44
C THR A 105 -23.77 -5.65 -9.47
N GLY A 106 -22.55 -5.36 -9.01
CA GLY A 106 -21.41 -5.03 -9.86
C GLY A 106 -20.67 -6.26 -10.40
N ASP A 107 -19.49 -6.00 -10.97
CA ASP A 107 -18.62 -7.03 -11.54
C ASP A 107 -18.22 -8.07 -10.47
N ARG A 108 -18.19 -9.35 -10.86
CA ARG A 108 -17.81 -10.47 -10.00
C ARG A 108 -17.09 -11.55 -10.80
N ALA A 109 -16.28 -12.33 -10.11
CA ALA A 109 -15.61 -13.46 -10.74
C ALA A 109 -16.58 -14.63 -11.02
N PRO A 110 -16.22 -15.57 -11.92
CA PRO A 110 -17.04 -16.73 -12.24
C PRO A 110 -17.37 -17.63 -11.02
N ASP A 111 -16.54 -17.62 -9.99
CA ASP A 111 -16.76 -18.36 -8.74
C ASP A 111 -17.61 -17.60 -7.72
N GLY A 112 -18.17 -16.45 -8.11
CA GLY A 112 -19.07 -15.64 -7.29
C GLY A 112 -18.38 -14.70 -6.30
N LEU A 113 -17.06 -14.80 -6.14
CA LEU A 113 -16.27 -13.92 -5.26
C LEU A 113 -15.94 -12.57 -5.93
N SER A 114 -15.44 -11.64 -5.12
CA SER A 114 -14.96 -10.35 -5.61
C SER A 114 -13.82 -10.54 -6.61
N LEU A 115 -13.65 -9.59 -7.53
CA LEU A 115 -12.46 -9.49 -8.36
C LEU A 115 -11.26 -8.93 -7.59
N LEU A 116 -11.46 -8.48 -6.34
CA LEU A 116 -10.44 -7.85 -5.52
C LEU A 116 -9.91 -8.78 -4.43
N SER A 117 -8.59 -8.83 -4.28
CA SER A 117 -7.90 -9.46 -3.16
C SER A 117 -8.30 -8.84 -1.81
N GLY A 118 -8.24 -9.61 -0.73
CA GLY A 118 -8.40 -9.10 0.63
C GLY A 118 -7.23 -8.22 1.08
N GLU A 119 -7.42 -7.44 2.15
CA GLU A 119 -6.42 -6.48 2.67
C GLU A 119 -5.04 -7.10 2.91
N GLY A 120 -4.99 -8.23 3.63
CA GLY A 120 -3.73 -8.92 3.91
C GLY A 120 -3.05 -9.44 2.64
N GLN A 121 -3.82 -9.89 1.65
CA GLN A 121 -3.27 -10.36 0.38
C GLN A 121 -2.74 -9.18 -0.46
N SER A 122 -3.40 -8.03 -0.41
CA SER A 122 -2.93 -6.82 -1.09
C SER A 122 -1.63 -6.28 -0.50
N ASP A 123 -1.51 -6.25 0.83
CA ASP A 123 -0.25 -5.92 1.50
C ASP A 123 0.88 -6.88 1.11
N TYR A 124 0.55 -8.17 1.12
CA TYR A 124 1.52 -9.21 0.79
C TYR A 124 1.99 -9.08 -0.65
N TYR A 125 1.08 -8.90 -1.61
CA TYR A 125 1.41 -8.68 -3.01
C TYR A 125 2.21 -7.38 -3.23
N ALA A 126 1.82 -6.31 -2.54
CA ALA A 126 2.51 -5.03 -2.62
C ALA A 126 4.00 -5.22 -2.31
N ALA A 127 4.29 -5.92 -1.22
CA ALA A 127 5.65 -6.18 -0.77
C ALA A 127 6.38 -7.27 -1.58
N SER A 128 5.71 -8.37 -1.94
CA SER A 128 6.36 -9.53 -2.57
C SER A 128 6.47 -9.46 -4.09
N ALA A 129 5.75 -8.55 -4.76
CA ALA A 129 5.79 -8.38 -6.21
C ALA A 129 5.94 -6.91 -6.61
N CYS A 130 4.91 -6.10 -6.36
CA CYS A 130 4.77 -4.80 -7.00
C CYS A 130 5.89 -3.82 -6.62
N PHE A 131 6.28 -3.77 -5.34
CA PHE A 131 7.29 -2.81 -4.90
C PHE A 131 8.65 -3.08 -5.56
N HIS A 132 8.99 -4.33 -5.84
CA HIS A 132 10.20 -4.69 -6.57
C HIS A 132 10.19 -4.24 -8.04
N LEU A 133 9.01 -3.95 -8.60
CA LEU A 133 8.84 -3.44 -9.96
C LEU A 133 8.87 -1.90 -10.01
N LEU A 134 8.36 -1.23 -8.96
CA LEU A 134 8.24 0.23 -8.94
C LEU A 134 9.38 0.95 -8.22
N ALA A 135 10.07 0.29 -7.29
CA ALA A 135 11.15 0.90 -6.53
C ALA A 135 12.51 0.60 -7.18
N HIS A 136 13.33 1.65 -7.36
CA HIS A 136 14.65 1.55 -7.95
C HIS A 136 15.71 1.57 -6.84
N ALA A 137 16.56 0.53 -6.76
CA ALA A 137 17.52 0.37 -5.66
C ALA A 137 18.56 1.51 -5.52
N ASN A 138 18.73 2.34 -6.55
CA ASN A 138 19.64 3.50 -6.54
C ASN A 138 19.07 4.74 -5.84
N GLU A 139 17.78 4.75 -5.48
CA GLU A 139 17.17 5.83 -4.73
C GLU A 139 17.42 5.71 -3.23
N THR A 140 17.54 6.85 -2.56
CA THR A 140 17.82 6.92 -1.13
C THR A 140 16.64 6.38 -0.31
N GLU A 141 16.97 5.54 0.66
CA GLU A 141 16.02 5.10 1.67
C GLU A 141 15.59 6.29 2.55
N THR A 142 14.28 6.46 2.73
CA THR A 142 13.72 7.58 3.51
C THR A 142 12.80 7.06 4.63
N GLY A 143 12.71 7.82 5.72
CA GLY A 143 11.96 7.44 6.93
C GLY A 143 12.87 7.20 8.12
N PHE A 144 12.38 7.54 9.31
CA PHE A 144 13.12 7.38 10.57
C PHE A 144 12.60 6.15 11.32
N LEU A 145 13.49 5.20 11.60
CA LEU A 145 13.26 4.10 12.53
C LEU A 145 14.16 4.28 13.77
N SER A 146 13.78 3.64 14.87
CA SER A 146 14.70 3.53 16.01
C SER A 146 15.91 2.65 15.65
N PRO A 147 17.08 2.82 16.29
CA PRO A 147 18.24 1.96 16.05
C PRO A 147 17.97 0.45 16.25
N ALA A 148 17.03 0.12 17.15
CA ALA A 148 16.61 -1.26 17.37
C ALA A 148 15.80 -1.82 16.18
N GLU A 149 14.90 -1.01 15.62
CA GLU A 149 14.14 -1.39 14.42
C GLU A 149 15.01 -1.47 13.17
N GLU A 150 15.98 -0.57 13.03
CA GLU A 150 17.02 -0.64 12.01
C GLU A 150 17.77 -1.98 12.08
N SER A 151 18.24 -2.34 13.28
CA SER A 151 18.97 -3.58 13.52
C SER A 151 18.12 -4.82 13.24
N GLU A 152 16.82 -4.79 13.59
CA GLU A 152 15.91 -5.88 13.28
C GLU A 152 15.67 -6.01 11.78
N LEU A 153 15.44 -4.90 11.06
CA LEU A 153 15.31 -4.97 9.61
C LEU A 153 16.59 -5.48 8.94
N ASP A 154 17.77 -5.03 9.37
CA ASP A 154 19.05 -5.54 8.86
C ASP A 154 19.16 -7.05 9.06
N ARG A 155 18.82 -7.53 10.26
CA ARG A 155 18.83 -8.96 10.59
C ARG A 155 17.85 -9.76 9.74
N ARG A 156 16.65 -9.23 9.49
CA ARG A 156 15.61 -9.93 8.72
C ARG A 156 15.92 -9.92 7.23
N CYS A 157 16.31 -8.78 6.69
CA CYS A 157 16.56 -8.61 5.26
C CYS A 157 17.92 -9.15 4.78
N VAL A 158 18.80 -9.62 5.67
CA VAL A 158 20.15 -10.12 5.30
C VAL A 158 20.13 -11.19 4.23
N ASN A 159 19.09 -12.03 4.20
CA ASN A 159 18.91 -13.10 3.22
C ASN A 159 17.91 -12.77 2.11
N ALA A 160 17.39 -11.54 2.08
CA ALA A 160 16.57 -11.08 0.99
C ALA A 160 17.42 -10.96 -0.29
N ARG A 161 16.77 -11.04 -1.45
CA ARG A 161 17.45 -10.91 -2.74
C ARG A 161 18.18 -9.57 -2.89
N ASP A 162 17.55 -8.51 -2.39
CA ASP A 162 18.09 -7.16 -2.38
C ASP A 162 17.83 -6.56 -0.99
N LEU A 163 18.90 -6.39 -0.22
CA LEU A 163 18.87 -5.86 1.14
C LEU A 163 18.27 -4.45 1.17
N VAL A 164 18.63 -3.60 0.21
CA VAL A 164 18.19 -2.19 0.18
C VAL A 164 16.71 -2.13 -0.14
N LEU A 165 16.25 -2.88 -1.15
CA LEU A 165 14.83 -2.93 -1.49
C LEU A 165 14.01 -3.57 -0.36
N CYS A 166 14.49 -4.61 0.31
CA CYS A 166 13.78 -5.22 1.44
C CYS A 166 13.54 -4.21 2.57
N ARG A 167 14.58 -3.44 2.96
CA ARG A 167 14.47 -2.44 4.03
C ARG A 167 13.54 -1.28 3.64
N ARG A 168 13.68 -0.77 2.41
CA ARG A 168 12.81 0.29 1.86
C ARG A 168 11.35 -0.15 1.78
N ASN A 169 11.10 -1.37 1.32
CA ASN A 169 9.78 -1.96 1.20
C ASN A 169 9.09 -2.08 2.56
N ALA A 170 9.77 -2.64 3.56
CA ALA A 170 9.26 -2.74 4.92
C ALA A 170 8.95 -1.34 5.52
N ARG A 171 9.86 -0.36 5.35
CA ARG A 171 9.65 1.02 5.82
C ARG A 171 8.48 1.72 5.12
N ALA A 172 8.36 1.55 3.81
CA ALA A 172 7.27 2.13 3.05
C ALA A 172 5.92 1.62 3.52
N GLY A 173 5.83 0.31 3.79
CA GLY A 173 4.63 -0.29 4.37
C GLY A 173 4.34 0.15 5.80
N LEU A 174 5.36 0.35 6.65
CA LEU A 174 5.17 1.02 7.94
C LEU A 174 4.58 2.43 7.75
N GLY A 175 5.14 3.20 6.81
CA GLY A 175 4.68 4.54 6.46
C GLY A 175 3.24 4.58 5.95
N LEU A 176 2.80 3.58 5.16
CA LEU A 176 1.39 3.40 4.79
C LEU A 176 0.51 3.25 6.04
N LEU A 177 0.91 2.37 6.96
CA LEU A 177 0.12 2.03 8.15
C LEU A 177 0.04 3.16 9.19
N THR A 178 1.00 4.09 9.17
CA THR A 178 1.05 5.27 10.06
C THR A 178 0.78 6.59 9.34
N LEU A 179 0.31 6.56 8.09
CA LEU A 179 0.21 7.76 7.25
C LEU A 179 -0.73 8.83 7.82
N VAL A 180 -1.83 8.42 8.46
CA VAL A 180 -2.82 9.33 9.04
C VAL A 180 -2.46 9.68 10.49
N LYS A 181 -1.92 8.72 11.24
CA LYS A 181 -1.49 8.90 12.63
C LYS A 181 -0.53 7.78 13.06
N GLU A 182 0.28 8.06 14.07
CA GLU A 182 1.11 7.03 14.70
C GLU A 182 0.26 5.94 15.37
N PHE A 183 0.78 4.72 15.33
CA PHE A 183 0.23 3.58 16.02
C PHE A 183 1.37 2.81 16.70
N PRO A 184 1.11 2.13 17.84
CA PRO A 184 2.10 1.32 18.53
C PRO A 184 2.27 -0.03 17.80
N ILE A 185 2.80 0.02 16.58
CA ILE A 185 3.21 -1.14 15.78
C ILE A 185 4.72 -1.08 15.59
N SER A 186 5.38 -2.24 15.52
CA SER A 186 6.84 -2.30 15.37
C SER A 186 7.28 -3.61 14.74
N PHE A 187 8.42 -3.58 14.05
CA PHE A 187 9.09 -4.78 13.56
C PHE A 187 9.59 -5.69 14.69
N LEU A 188 9.74 -5.15 15.90
CA LEU A 188 10.22 -5.87 17.08
C LEU A 188 9.13 -6.70 17.77
N THR A 189 7.86 -6.44 17.47
CA THR A 189 6.71 -7.00 18.20
C THR A 189 5.71 -7.65 17.25
N PRO A 190 5.98 -8.85 16.71
CA PRO A 190 5.06 -9.56 15.84
C PRO A 190 3.70 -9.79 16.50
N SER A 191 2.65 -9.82 15.69
CA SER A 191 1.29 -10.11 16.15
C SER A 191 1.20 -11.52 16.74
N PRO A 192 0.62 -11.68 17.95
CA PRO A 192 0.36 -12.99 18.53
C PRO A 192 -0.92 -13.64 17.96
N GLU A 193 -1.71 -12.89 17.19
CA GLU A 193 -2.98 -13.36 16.67
C GLU A 193 -2.80 -14.57 15.75
N ARG A 194 -3.73 -15.52 15.83
CA ARG A 194 -3.82 -16.67 14.93
C ARG A 194 -5.26 -16.91 14.57
N VAL A 195 -5.58 -16.83 13.29
CA VAL A 195 -6.94 -17.06 12.80
C VAL A 195 -7.16 -18.54 12.50
N LYS A 196 -8.38 -19.01 12.74
CA LYS A 196 -8.82 -20.36 12.32
C LYS A 196 -9.30 -20.39 10.87
N VAL A 197 -9.70 -19.23 10.36
CA VAL A 197 -10.23 -19.03 9.01
C VAL A 197 -9.57 -17.78 8.46
N THR A 198 -9.13 -17.84 7.20
CA THR A 198 -8.53 -16.69 6.52
C THR A 198 -9.46 -15.49 6.55
N ASN A 199 -8.95 -14.35 7.01
CA ASN A 199 -9.62 -13.06 6.99
C ASN A 199 -9.39 -12.39 5.64
N ALA A 200 -10.31 -12.57 4.69
CA ALA A 200 -10.29 -11.91 3.39
C ALA A 200 -11.20 -10.66 3.32
N ASP A 201 -12.14 -10.53 4.24
CA ASP A 201 -13.28 -9.59 4.13
C ASP A 201 -13.15 -8.36 5.00
N THR A 202 -12.24 -8.39 5.98
CA THR A 202 -12.03 -7.28 6.90
C THR A 202 -10.56 -6.92 6.98
N TYR A 203 -10.26 -5.84 7.71
CA TYR A 203 -8.90 -5.40 7.96
C TYR A 203 -8.26 -6.24 9.06
N PRO A 204 -7.12 -6.92 8.80
CA PRO A 204 -6.28 -7.43 9.87
C PRO A 204 -5.84 -6.30 10.80
N SER A 205 -5.40 -6.63 12.02
CA SER A 205 -4.81 -5.64 12.92
C SER A 205 -3.60 -4.97 12.25
N ARG A 206 -3.31 -3.71 12.58
CA ARG A 206 -2.20 -2.97 11.95
C ARG A 206 -0.85 -3.67 12.15
N GLN A 207 -0.63 -4.29 13.31
CA GLN A 207 0.58 -5.09 13.53
C GLN A 207 0.61 -6.29 12.59
N CYS A 208 -0.50 -7.02 12.44
CA CYS A 208 -0.59 -8.13 11.50
C CYS A 208 -0.34 -7.71 10.04
N ARG A 209 -0.83 -6.53 9.65
CA ARG A 209 -0.51 -5.93 8.34
C ARG A 209 0.97 -5.63 8.20
N LEU A 210 1.61 -5.04 9.22
CA LEU A 210 3.06 -4.79 9.22
C LEU A 210 3.86 -6.09 9.09
N ASP A 211 3.48 -7.13 9.82
CA ASP A 211 4.11 -8.46 9.74
C ASP A 211 3.95 -9.06 8.34
N THR A 212 2.81 -8.82 7.69
CA THR A 212 2.50 -9.31 6.34
C THR A 212 3.33 -8.63 5.27
N ILE A 213 3.50 -7.31 5.40
CA ILE A 213 4.37 -6.51 4.55
C ILE A 213 5.82 -6.99 4.70
N LEU A 214 6.30 -7.15 5.94
CA LEU A 214 7.66 -7.63 6.20
C LEU A 214 7.86 -9.03 5.61
N ALA A 215 6.91 -9.95 5.80
CA ALA A 215 6.97 -11.28 5.18
C ALA A 215 7.08 -11.18 3.65
N GLY A 216 6.26 -10.34 3.00
CA GLY A 216 6.36 -10.15 1.56
C GLY A 216 7.71 -9.55 1.11
N ALA A 217 8.28 -8.61 1.86
CA ALA A 217 9.58 -8.00 1.57
C ALA A 217 10.76 -9.00 1.68
N LEU A 218 10.60 -10.08 2.45
CA LEU A 218 11.58 -11.15 2.62
C LEU A 218 11.59 -12.17 1.47
N CYS A 219 10.68 -12.02 0.50
CA CYS A 219 10.58 -12.91 -0.64
C CYS A 219 11.87 -12.90 -1.48
N ARG A 220 12.59 -14.04 -1.56
CA ARG A 220 13.84 -14.09 -2.32
C ARG A 220 13.62 -14.10 -3.83
N MET A 221 12.50 -14.66 -4.27
CA MET A 221 12.08 -14.63 -5.66
C MET A 221 10.78 -13.83 -5.73
N PRO A 222 10.86 -12.53 -6.04
CA PRO A 222 9.68 -11.70 -6.19
C PRO A 222 8.65 -12.37 -7.09
N LEU A 223 7.39 -12.32 -6.68
CA LEU A 223 6.31 -12.96 -7.40
C LEU A 223 6.05 -12.25 -8.73
N GLY A 224 5.48 -12.99 -9.68
CA GLY A 224 5.02 -12.42 -10.94
C GLY A 224 3.91 -11.39 -10.73
N LYS A 225 3.64 -10.57 -11.76
CA LYS A 225 2.64 -9.50 -11.73
C LYS A 225 1.21 -9.99 -11.45
N ARG A 226 0.88 -11.26 -11.63
CA ARG A 226 -0.48 -11.79 -11.43
C ARG A 226 -0.44 -12.96 -10.46
N GLY A 227 -1.14 -12.82 -9.33
CA GLY A 227 -1.47 -13.92 -8.44
C GLY A 227 -2.54 -14.84 -9.06
N ASP A 228 -2.62 -16.07 -8.58
CA ASP A 228 -3.67 -17.00 -8.99
C ASP A 228 -5.00 -16.59 -8.32
N PRO A 229 -6.08 -16.40 -9.09
CA PRO A 229 -7.35 -15.95 -8.53
C PRO A 229 -8.08 -17.04 -7.70
N LEU A 230 -7.68 -18.31 -7.81
CA LEU A 230 -8.38 -19.46 -7.22
C LEU A 230 -7.53 -20.15 -6.16
N ASP A 231 -6.25 -20.41 -6.44
CA ASP A 231 -5.36 -21.13 -5.52
C ASP A 231 -4.46 -20.16 -4.75
N PRO A 232 -4.69 -19.94 -3.45
CA PRO A 232 -3.88 -19.02 -2.68
C PRO A 232 -2.41 -19.47 -2.57
N ARG A 233 -2.07 -20.74 -2.85
CA ARG A 233 -0.68 -21.22 -2.82
C ARG A 233 0.12 -20.73 -4.02
N HIS A 234 -0.54 -20.46 -5.14
CA HIS A 234 0.07 -19.87 -6.32
C HIS A 234 -0.03 -18.34 -6.22
N GLY A 235 1.11 -17.66 -6.07
CA GLY A 235 1.14 -16.25 -5.67
C GLY A 235 1.48 -16.03 -4.20
N ALA A 236 2.17 -17.00 -3.59
CA ALA A 236 2.86 -16.84 -2.32
C ALA A 236 4.35 -17.20 -2.49
N CYS A 237 5.21 -16.57 -1.69
CA CYS A 237 6.63 -16.90 -1.65
C CYS A 237 6.83 -18.28 -1.03
N GLY A 238 7.80 -19.03 -1.55
CA GLY A 238 8.13 -20.37 -1.05
C GLY A 238 9.12 -20.37 0.13
N ASP A 239 9.66 -19.21 0.50
CA ASP A 239 10.58 -19.07 1.63
C ASP A 239 9.79 -19.11 2.96
N PRO A 240 10.17 -19.94 3.95
CA PRO A 240 9.47 -20.03 5.22
C PRO A 240 9.34 -18.69 5.98
N GLU A 241 10.34 -17.82 5.85
CA GLU A 241 10.34 -16.49 6.50
C GLU A 241 9.46 -15.46 5.76
N ALA A 242 9.04 -15.78 4.54
CA ALA A 242 8.20 -14.95 3.68
C ALA A 242 6.77 -15.49 3.56
N GLU A 243 6.37 -16.46 4.38
CA GLU A 243 5.00 -16.97 4.38
C GLU A 243 4.01 -15.91 4.87
N ARG A 244 2.78 -15.94 4.34
CA ARG A 244 1.70 -15.07 4.81
C ARG A 244 1.41 -15.34 6.29
N PRO A 245 1.42 -14.31 7.16
CA PRO A 245 1.25 -14.50 8.60
C PRO A 245 -0.08 -15.14 9.01
N LEU A 246 0.00 -15.99 10.03
CA LEU A 246 -1.15 -16.69 10.60
C LEU A 246 -2.15 -15.78 11.33
N CYS A 247 -1.78 -14.52 11.57
CA CYS A 247 -2.66 -13.51 12.16
C CYS A 247 -3.80 -13.08 11.22
N TRP A 248 -3.74 -13.43 9.93
CA TRP A 248 -4.86 -13.22 8.99
C TRP A 248 -5.05 -14.36 7.99
N PHE A 249 -4.02 -15.15 7.70
CA PHE A 249 -4.08 -16.23 6.74
C PHE A 249 -4.15 -17.59 7.45
N ALA A 250 -5.11 -18.44 7.10
CA ALA A 250 -5.17 -19.82 7.55
C ALA A 250 -4.77 -20.75 6.37
N PRO A 251 -3.56 -21.34 6.40
CA PRO A 251 -3.16 -22.35 5.42
C PRO A 251 -4.13 -23.53 5.46
N ARG A 252 -4.47 -24.07 4.29
CA ARG A 252 -5.35 -25.24 4.13
C ARG A 252 -4.54 -26.49 3.88
#